data_AF-A0A1V9ZEA0-F1
#
_entry.id   AF-A0A1V9ZEA0-F1
#
_cell.length_a   1.000
_cell.length_b   1.000
_cell.length_c   1.000
_cell.angle_alpha   90.00
_cell.angle_beta   90.00
_cell.angle_gamma   90.00
#
_symmetry.space_group_name_H-M   'P 1'
#
loop_
_entity.id
_entity.type
_entity.pdbx_description
1 polymer ?
#
loop_
_entity_poly.entity_id
_entity_poly.type
_entity_poly.pdbx_seq_one_letter_code
_entity_poly.pdbx_strand_id
1 'polypeptide(L)'
;MWQEIVVGILLAIIFCICTYILYKQKSQPIASGTFQYRSRCNYNSLLVLRLVMLAVYIVVIVVQASDMGVQMLKYYTVWNFLLQALFYILSVRFIMAHHKAVNQPQAITTEYRVLNTIFDISVSNSLMVVIVYWTLLYSPSMPWFSYIEHAINAVALSIDFCLNPFLIKRTDAVLIALLPAIYAVFGWVSYYTWLDHVWPYNFLRMDSNAAPGWYVAIFVGHLIVFGLVLLLSKAKEKIISPERPRLSTPLSDPINIA
;
A
#
# COMPACT_ATOMS: atom_id res chain seq x y z
N MET A 1 -16.13 -17.16 -22.74
CA MET A 1 -16.51 -18.19 -21.74
C MET A 1 -15.32 -18.85 -21.07
N TRP A 2 -14.38 -19.48 -21.78
CA TRP A 2 -13.25 -20.14 -21.10
C TRP A 2 -12.35 -19.15 -20.33
N GLN A 3 -12.18 -17.92 -20.84
CA GLN A 3 -11.41 -16.85 -20.20
C GLN A 3 -12.00 -16.47 -18.84
N GLU A 4 -13.33 -16.32 -18.78
CA GLU A 4 -14.06 -15.98 -17.55
C GLU A 4 -13.92 -17.08 -16.50
N ILE A 5 -14.01 -18.36 -16.92
CA ILE A 5 -13.81 -19.51 -16.03
C ILE A 5 -12.39 -19.51 -15.45
N VAL A 6 -11.37 -19.33 -16.30
CA VAL A 6 -9.97 -19.32 -15.86
C VAL A 6 -9.69 -18.16 -14.91
N VAL A 7 -10.14 -16.95 -15.23
CA VAL A 7 -9.94 -15.78 -14.36
C VAL A 7 -10.75 -15.92 -13.07
N GLY A 8 -11.98 -16.44 -13.13
CA GLY A 8 -12.81 -16.70 -11.97
C GLY A 8 -12.15 -17.68 -10.99
N ILE A 9 -11.59 -18.78 -11.51
CA ILE A 9 -10.82 -19.75 -10.72
C ILE A 9 -9.56 -19.10 -10.12
N LEU A 10 -8.81 -18.32 -10.91
CA LEU A 10 -7.63 -17.61 -10.44
C LEU A 10 -7.96 -16.67 -9.26
N LEU A 11 -9.01 -15.86 -9.39
CA LEU A 11 -9.46 -14.96 -8.33
C LEU A 11 -9.88 -15.75 -7.08
N ALA A 12 -10.68 -16.81 -7.23
CA ALA A 12 -11.12 -17.65 -6.12
C ALA A 12 -9.91 -18.25 -5.37
N ILE A 13 -8.91 -18.77 -6.08
CA ILE A 13 -7.67 -19.29 -5.48
C ILE A 13 -6.95 -18.20 -4.68
N ILE A 14 -6.79 -17.00 -5.26
CA ILE A 14 -6.14 -15.87 -4.57
C ILE A 14 -6.89 -15.50 -3.30
N PHE A 15 -8.23 -15.40 -3.36
CA PHE A 15 -9.05 -15.12 -2.18
C PHE A 15 -8.90 -16.18 -1.10
N CYS A 16 -8.97 -17.46 -1.45
CA CYS A 16 -8.83 -18.56 -0.51
C CYS A 16 -7.45 -18.57 0.16
N ILE A 17 -6.38 -18.44 -0.63
CA ILE A 17 -4.99 -18.39 -0.12
C ILE A 17 -4.80 -17.18 0.79
N CYS A 18 -5.23 -15.99 0.36
CA CYS A 18 -5.05 -14.77 1.14
C CYS A 18 -5.81 -14.83 2.46
N THR A 19 -7.07 -15.28 2.43
CA THR A 19 -7.91 -15.43 3.63
C THR A 19 -7.29 -16.44 4.60
N TYR A 20 -6.79 -17.57 4.09
CA TYR A 20 -6.12 -18.57 4.91
C TYR A 20 -4.85 -18.04 5.58
N ILE A 21 -4.01 -17.31 4.84
CA ILE A 21 -2.79 -16.70 5.37
C ILE A 21 -3.15 -15.65 6.44
N LEU A 22 -4.12 -14.77 6.18
CA LEU A 22 -4.57 -13.76 7.14
C LEU A 22 -5.13 -14.40 8.41
N TYR A 23 -5.91 -15.48 8.28
CA TYR A 23 -6.40 -16.26 9.42
C TYR A 23 -5.25 -16.79 10.28
N LYS A 24 -4.19 -17.35 9.65
CA LYS A 24 -3.00 -17.81 10.36
C LYS A 24 -2.19 -16.69 11.00
N GLN A 25 -2.11 -15.53 10.36
CA GLN A 25 -1.37 -14.37 10.87
C GLN A 25 -2.04 -13.74 12.10
N LYS A 26 -3.36 -13.83 12.23
CA LYS A 26 -4.12 -13.28 13.37
C LYS A 26 -3.64 -13.79 14.73
N SER A 27 -3.10 -15.00 14.79
CA SER A 27 -2.63 -15.64 16.03
C SER A 27 -1.20 -15.27 16.43
N GLN A 28 -0.50 -14.44 15.64
CA GLN A 28 0.90 -14.11 15.94
C GLN A 28 1.00 -13.06 17.06
N PRO A 29 1.87 -13.27 18.06
CA PRO A 29 2.04 -12.33 19.15
C PRO A 29 2.61 -10.99 18.65
N ILE A 30 2.17 -9.93 19.34
CA ILE A 30 2.59 -8.56 19.10
C ILE A 30 4.09 -8.45 19.45
N ALA A 31 4.96 -8.47 18.43
CA ALA A 31 6.39 -8.25 18.63
C ALA A 31 6.62 -6.93 19.38
N SER A 32 7.36 -6.98 20.49
CA SER A 32 7.72 -5.81 21.29
C SER A 32 8.76 -4.98 20.54
N GLY A 33 8.55 -3.67 20.50
CA GLY A 33 9.43 -2.74 19.82
C GLY A 33 9.05 -1.31 20.15
N THR A 34 9.94 -0.39 19.83
CA THR A 34 9.71 1.05 20.01
C THR A 34 9.91 1.78 18.69
N PHE A 35 9.30 2.95 18.57
CA PHE A 35 9.53 3.88 17.49
C PHE A 35 9.81 5.27 18.05
N GLN A 36 10.58 6.06 17.30
CA GLN A 36 10.91 7.45 17.62
C GLN A 36 11.11 8.23 16.33
N TYR A 37 10.79 9.52 16.32
CA TYR A 37 11.15 10.42 15.23
C TYR A 37 12.63 10.81 15.32
N ARG A 38 13.28 11.01 14.16
CA ARG A 38 14.73 11.27 14.12
C ARG A 38 15.12 12.60 14.77
N SER A 39 14.27 13.61 14.60
CA SER A 39 14.47 14.95 15.14
C SER A 39 13.16 15.73 15.13
N ARG A 40 13.12 16.88 15.83
CA ARG A 40 11.96 17.78 15.80
C ARG A 40 11.69 18.36 14.40
N CYS A 41 12.74 18.62 13.62
CA CYS A 41 12.61 19.06 12.23
C CYS A 41 12.00 17.96 11.35
N ASN A 42 12.45 16.71 11.51
CA ASN A 42 11.86 15.56 10.83
C ASN A 42 10.37 15.38 11.18
N TYR A 43 10.01 15.47 12.46
CA TYR A 43 8.63 15.44 12.93
C TYR A 43 7.77 16.53 12.28
N ASN A 44 8.21 17.79 12.36
CA ASN A 44 7.47 18.92 11.79
C ASN A 44 7.32 18.79 10.27
N SER A 45 8.39 18.40 9.57
CA SER A 45 8.37 18.22 8.11
C SER A 45 7.37 17.13 7.69
N LEU A 46 7.36 16.01 8.42
CA LEU A 46 6.43 14.91 8.17
C LEU A 46 4.98 15.32 8.46
N LEU A 47 4.73 16.06 9.54
CA LEU A 47 3.40 16.57 9.86
C LEU A 47 2.89 17.55 8.79
N VAL A 48 3.73 18.50 8.37
CA VAL A 48 3.38 19.47 7.31
C VAL A 48 3.09 18.76 6.00
N LEU A 49 3.95 17.82 5.57
CA LEU A 49 3.72 17.01 4.37
C LEU A 49 2.35 16.32 4.43
N ARG A 50 2.03 15.66 5.54
CA ARG A 50 0.78 14.92 5.70
C ARG A 50 -0.44 15.83 5.71
N LEU A 51 -0.37 17.00 6.32
CA LEU A 51 -1.47 17.99 6.31
C LEU A 51 -1.69 18.57 4.92
N VAL A 52 -0.62 18.94 4.22
CA VAL A 52 -0.69 19.46 2.84
C VAL A 52 -1.27 18.41 1.92
N MET A 53 -0.76 17.17 1.96
CA MET A 53 -1.29 16.10 1.15
C MET A 53 -2.74 15.80 1.51
N LEU A 54 -3.11 15.74 2.79
CA LEU A 54 -4.51 15.54 3.18
C LEU A 54 -5.44 16.58 2.54
N ALA A 55 -5.06 17.86 2.55
CA ALA A 55 -5.84 18.91 1.90
C ALA A 55 -5.94 18.69 0.37
N VAL A 56 -4.83 18.34 -0.29
CA VAL A 56 -4.81 18.03 -1.74
C VAL A 56 -5.73 16.86 -2.06
N TYR A 57 -5.69 15.77 -1.28
CA TYR A 57 -6.54 14.61 -1.50
C TYR A 57 -8.03 14.95 -1.34
N ILE A 58 -8.39 15.73 -0.32
CA ILE A 58 -9.78 16.19 -0.13
C ILE A 58 -10.24 17.00 -1.34
N VAL A 59 -9.43 17.95 -1.81
CA VAL A 59 -9.77 18.77 -2.97
C VAL A 59 -9.95 17.91 -4.23
N VAL A 60 -9.00 17.01 -4.52
CA VAL A 60 -9.08 16.12 -5.69
C VAL A 60 -10.31 15.22 -5.62
N ILE A 61 -10.59 14.60 -4.48
CA ILE A 61 -11.77 13.74 -4.30
C ILE A 61 -13.06 14.53 -4.52
N VAL A 62 -13.17 15.73 -3.97
CA VAL A 62 -14.37 16.58 -4.13
C VAL A 62 -14.57 16.99 -5.59
N VAL A 63 -13.52 17.45 -6.27
CA VAL A 63 -13.57 17.84 -7.69
C VAL A 63 -13.91 16.63 -8.57
N GLN A 64 -13.25 15.50 -8.35
CA GLN A 64 -13.50 14.30 -9.14
C GLN A 64 -14.92 13.75 -8.91
N ALA A 65 -15.43 13.84 -7.67
CA ALA A 65 -16.80 13.48 -7.35
C ALA A 65 -17.83 14.44 -7.95
N SER A 66 -17.53 15.75 -8.05
CA SER A 66 -18.42 16.68 -8.76
C SER A 66 -18.48 16.41 -10.25
N ASP A 67 -17.37 15.98 -10.85
CA ASP A 67 -17.27 15.76 -12.30
C ASP A 67 -17.87 14.42 -12.73
N MET A 68 -17.64 13.34 -11.97
CA MET A 68 -18.02 11.97 -12.35
C MET A 68 -19.09 11.34 -11.45
N GLY A 69 -19.44 11.96 -10.33
CA GLY A 69 -20.32 11.38 -9.33
C GLY A 69 -19.82 10.02 -8.85
N VAL A 70 -20.73 9.06 -8.69
CA VAL A 70 -20.39 7.68 -8.29
C VAL A 70 -19.54 6.95 -9.32
N GLN A 71 -19.49 7.41 -10.58
CA GLN A 71 -18.75 6.72 -11.62
C GLN A 71 -17.24 6.74 -11.42
N MET A 72 -16.70 7.68 -10.62
CA MET A 72 -15.28 7.69 -10.29
C MET A 72 -14.81 6.37 -9.65
N LEU A 73 -15.71 5.68 -8.93
CA LEU A 73 -15.40 4.43 -8.23
C LEU A 73 -15.09 3.27 -9.18
N LYS A 74 -15.37 3.37 -10.48
CA LYS A 74 -14.98 2.33 -11.45
C LYS A 74 -13.47 2.22 -11.61
N TYR A 75 -12.72 3.27 -11.31
CA TYR A 75 -11.27 3.30 -11.52
C TYR A 75 -10.51 2.81 -10.29
N TYR A 76 -9.64 1.81 -10.48
CA TYR A 76 -8.73 1.33 -9.43
C TYR A 76 -7.86 2.44 -8.82
N THR A 77 -7.53 3.45 -9.61
CA THR A 77 -6.73 4.60 -9.17
C THR A 77 -7.44 5.38 -8.07
N VAL A 78 -8.76 5.57 -8.19
CA VAL A 78 -9.60 6.22 -7.17
C VAL A 78 -9.64 5.39 -5.88
N TRP A 79 -9.72 4.05 -5.97
CA TRP A 79 -9.64 3.19 -4.78
C TRP A 79 -8.32 3.36 -4.02
N ASN A 80 -7.21 3.42 -4.76
CA ASN A 80 -5.91 3.68 -4.15
C ASN A 80 -5.81 5.10 -3.57
N PHE A 81 -6.36 6.08 -4.26
CA PHE A 81 -6.39 7.47 -3.80
C PHE A 81 -7.22 7.64 -2.52
N LEU A 82 -8.37 6.97 -2.41
CA LEU A 82 -9.19 6.92 -1.20
C LEU A 82 -8.46 6.22 -0.03
N LEU A 83 -7.78 5.10 -0.29
CA LEU A 83 -6.97 4.41 0.73
C LEU A 83 -5.83 5.30 1.24
N GLN A 84 -5.17 6.03 0.34
CA GLN A 84 -4.12 6.98 0.67
C GLN A 84 -4.66 8.20 1.45
N ALA A 85 -5.85 8.71 1.11
CA ALA A 85 -6.52 9.74 1.89
C ALA A 85 -6.79 9.24 3.33
N LEU A 86 -7.32 8.01 3.48
CA LEU A 86 -7.52 7.38 4.78
C LEU A 86 -6.20 7.25 5.56
N PHE A 87 -5.12 6.84 4.89
CA PHE A 87 -3.78 6.84 5.48
C PHE A 87 -3.42 8.22 6.03
N TYR A 88 -3.54 9.28 5.23
CA TYR A 88 -3.15 10.63 5.65
C TYR A 88 -3.99 11.12 6.85
N ILE A 89 -5.31 10.90 6.84
CA ILE A 89 -6.19 11.21 7.98
C ILE A 89 -5.71 10.52 9.27
N LEU A 90 -5.53 9.20 9.21
CA LEU A 90 -5.13 8.40 10.36
C LEU A 90 -3.71 8.76 10.81
N SER A 91 -2.81 9.05 9.87
CA SER A 91 -1.42 9.38 10.14
C SER A 91 -1.24 10.74 10.79
N VAL A 92 -2.06 11.74 10.43
CA VAL A 92 -2.11 13.07 11.08
C VAL A 92 -2.62 12.92 12.51
N ARG A 93 -3.70 12.16 12.73
CA ARG A 93 -4.17 11.88 14.10
C ARG A 93 -3.09 11.18 14.93
N PHE A 94 -2.44 10.17 14.35
CA PHE A 94 -1.41 9.37 15.02
C PHE A 94 -0.20 10.21 15.46
N ILE A 95 0.35 11.03 14.56
CA ILE A 95 1.55 11.85 14.84
C ILE A 95 1.28 12.92 15.92
N MET A 96 0.06 13.47 15.97
CA MET A 96 -0.35 14.42 17.01
C MET A 96 -0.52 13.72 18.37
N ALA A 97 -1.20 12.56 18.39
CA ALA A 97 -1.40 11.78 19.60
C ALA A 97 -0.07 11.28 20.21
N HIS A 98 0.91 10.96 19.36
CA HIS A 98 2.21 10.44 19.76
C HIS A 98 3.34 11.47 19.63
N HIS A 99 3.06 12.77 19.81
CA HIS A 99 4.09 13.83 19.75
C HIS A 99 5.27 13.60 20.73
N LYS A 100 5.04 12.89 21.84
CA LYS A 100 6.09 12.51 22.79
C LYS A 100 7.18 11.63 22.14
N ALA A 101 6.87 10.93 21.05
CA ALA A 101 7.81 10.15 20.25
C ALA A 101 8.90 11.01 19.58
N VAL A 102 8.86 12.34 19.70
CA VAL A 102 9.96 13.23 19.29
C VAL A 102 11.11 13.15 20.29
N ASN A 103 10.81 13.16 21.59
CA ASN A 103 11.81 13.27 22.65
C ASN A 103 12.17 11.92 23.27
N GLN A 104 11.27 10.94 23.21
CA GLN A 104 11.45 9.63 23.85
C GLN A 104 10.90 8.50 22.98
N PRO A 105 11.54 7.33 22.94
CA PRO A 105 10.97 6.16 22.27
C PRO A 105 9.58 5.82 22.81
N GLN A 106 8.66 5.43 21.93
CA GLN A 106 7.30 4.98 22.30
C GLN A 106 7.09 3.54 21.86
N ALA A 107 6.38 2.75 22.67
CA ALA A 107 6.08 1.37 22.33
C ALA A 107 5.22 1.28 21.05
N ILE A 108 5.49 0.27 20.22
CA ILE A 108 4.68 -0.02 19.02
C ILE A 108 3.32 -0.56 19.44
N THR A 109 2.28 0.25 19.19
CA THR A 109 0.88 -0.09 19.45
C THR A 109 0.25 -0.86 18.27
N THR A 110 -0.96 -1.38 18.48
CA THR A 110 -1.78 -1.95 17.39
C THR A 110 -2.09 -0.90 16.33
N GLU A 111 -2.38 0.33 16.75
CA GLU A 111 -2.64 1.46 15.85
C GLU A 111 -1.45 1.73 14.92
N TYR A 112 -0.21 1.73 15.45
CA TYR A 112 0.99 1.86 14.63
C TYR A 112 1.08 0.76 13.56
N ARG A 113 0.75 -0.49 13.89
CA ARG A 113 0.82 -1.61 12.94
C ARG A 113 -0.21 -1.50 11.84
N VAL A 114 -1.45 -1.13 12.20
CA VAL A 114 -2.53 -0.91 11.23
C VAL A 114 -2.14 0.22 10.29
N LEU A 115 -1.66 1.34 10.83
CA LEU A 115 -1.22 2.47 10.03
C LEU A 115 -0.04 2.11 9.12
N ASN A 116 0.92 1.33 9.63
CA ASN A 116 2.03 0.81 8.84
C ASN A 116 1.54 -0.11 7.72
N THR A 117 0.55 -0.99 7.96
CA THR A 117 -0.06 -1.80 6.90
C THR A 117 -0.74 -0.97 5.82
N ILE A 118 -1.54 0.02 6.21
CA ILE A 118 -2.19 0.91 5.24
C ILE A 118 -1.12 1.65 4.43
N PHE A 119 -0.02 2.04 5.06
CA PHE A 119 1.13 2.65 4.39
C PHE A 119 1.81 1.69 3.40
N ASP A 120 2.11 0.46 3.81
CA ASP A 120 2.72 -0.60 2.97
C ASP A 120 1.90 -0.81 1.69
N ILE A 121 0.58 -0.88 1.82
CA ILE A 121 -0.35 -1.01 0.69
C ILE A 121 -0.34 0.26 -0.17
N SER A 122 -0.43 1.43 0.46
CA SER A 122 -0.52 2.72 -0.23
C SER A 122 0.70 3.00 -1.09
N VAL A 123 1.92 2.84 -0.55
CA VAL A 123 3.16 3.13 -1.28
C VAL A 123 3.38 2.14 -2.42
N SER A 124 3.12 0.84 -2.18
CA SER A 124 3.31 -0.20 -3.19
C SER A 124 2.34 -0.04 -4.36
N ASN A 125 1.07 0.21 -4.06
CA ASN A 125 0.07 0.40 -5.11
C ASN A 125 0.24 1.72 -5.83
N SER A 126 0.68 2.79 -5.15
CA SER A 126 0.97 4.07 -5.82
C SER A 126 2.05 3.88 -6.88
N LEU A 127 3.13 3.16 -6.58
CA LEU A 127 4.18 2.84 -7.55
C LEU A 127 3.68 1.94 -8.69
N MET A 128 2.83 0.96 -8.39
CA MET A 128 2.21 0.12 -9.43
C MET A 128 1.31 0.95 -10.35
N VAL A 129 0.52 1.86 -9.80
CA VAL A 129 -0.34 2.80 -10.55
C VAL A 129 0.52 3.71 -11.43
N VAL A 130 1.62 4.27 -10.92
CA VAL A 130 2.56 5.07 -11.73
C VAL A 130 3.03 4.25 -12.93
N ILE A 131 3.52 3.04 -12.72
CA ILE A 131 4.04 2.19 -13.79
C ILE A 131 2.96 1.92 -14.83
N VAL A 132 1.81 1.38 -14.42
CA VAL A 132 0.71 1.03 -15.34
C VAL A 132 0.19 2.27 -16.06
N TYR A 133 0.03 3.39 -15.35
CA TYR A 133 -0.51 4.60 -15.93
C TYR A 133 0.42 5.13 -17.03
N TRP A 134 1.67 5.41 -16.70
CA TRP A 134 2.60 6.05 -17.62
C TRP A 134 3.06 5.14 -18.77
N THR A 135 2.95 3.82 -18.63
CA THR A 135 3.34 2.88 -19.69
C THR A 135 2.18 2.39 -20.55
N LEU A 136 0.96 2.30 -20.01
CA LEU A 136 -0.17 1.67 -20.70
C LEU A 136 -1.41 2.56 -20.86
N LEU A 137 -1.64 3.52 -19.97
CA LEU A 137 -2.91 4.27 -19.91
C LEU A 137 -2.78 5.78 -20.13
N TYR A 138 -1.56 6.29 -20.28
CA TYR A 138 -1.31 7.73 -20.43
C TYR A 138 -2.08 8.31 -21.61
N SER A 139 -2.75 9.44 -21.35
CA SER A 139 -3.38 10.26 -22.38
C SER A 139 -3.01 11.72 -22.17
N PRO A 140 -2.59 12.46 -23.23
CA PRO A 140 -2.26 13.88 -23.12
C PRO A 140 -3.47 14.76 -22.81
N SER A 141 -4.71 14.27 -22.96
CA SER A 141 -5.95 15.01 -22.69
C SER A 141 -6.50 14.80 -21.27
N MET A 142 -5.69 14.26 -20.36
CA MET A 142 -6.10 13.95 -18.99
C MET A 142 -6.35 15.23 -18.16
N PRO A 143 -7.32 15.23 -17.24
CA PRO A 143 -7.55 16.34 -16.34
C PRO A 143 -6.37 16.51 -15.37
N TRP A 144 -6.16 17.74 -14.87
CA TRP A 144 -5.03 18.09 -14.02
C TRP A 144 -4.90 17.20 -12.77
N PHE A 145 -6.03 16.80 -12.17
CA PHE A 145 -6.04 15.96 -10.97
C PHE A 145 -5.51 14.55 -11.22
N SER A 146 -5.56 14.06 -12.47
CA SER A 146 -5.02 12.75 -12.84
C SER A 146 -3.48 12.72 -12.71
N TYR A 147 -2.79 13.84 -12.95
CA TYR A 147 -1.35 13.94 -12.65
C TYR A 147 -1.06 13.82 -11.14
N ILE A 148 -1.99 14.24 -10.29
CA ILE A 148 -1.85 14.09 -8.84
C ILE A 148 -2.01 12.62 -8.44
N GLU A 149 -3.02 11.94 -8.99
CA GLU A 149 -3.31 10.53 -8.72
C GLU A 149 -2.24 9.55 -9.24
N HIS A 150 -1.47 9.94 -10.26
CA HIS A 150 -0.53 9.04 -10.95
C HIS A 150 0.94 9.47 -10.88
N ALA A 151 1.26 10.58 -10.23
CA ALA A 151 2.66 11.02 -10.06
C ALA A 151 2.90 11.72 -8.72
N ILE A 152 2.16 12.81 -8.43
CA ILE A 152 2.45 13.63 -7.25
C ILE A 152 2.23 12.83 -5.96
N ASN A 153 1.18 12.00 -5.88
CA ASN A 153 0.96 11.12 -4.74
C ASN A 153 2.12 10.14 -4.49
N ALA A 154 2.68 9.54 -5.55
CA ALA A 154 3.76 8.58 -5.45
C ALA A 154 5.05 9.24 -4.97
N VAL A 155 5.34 10.45 -5.46
CA VAL A 155 6.44 11.28 -4.96
C VAL A 155 6.23 11.61 -3.49
N ALA A 156 5.04 12.07 -3.11
CA ALA A 156 4.73 12.42 -1.72
C ALA A 156 4.83 11.22 -0.76
N LEU A 157 4.34 10.04 -1.16
CA LEU A 157 4.47 8.80 -0.39
C LEU A 157 5.92 8.33 -0.30
N SER A 158 6.72 8.55 -1.34
CA SER A 158 8.16 8.25 -1.32
C SER A 158 8.90 9.17 -0.34
N ILE A 159 8.55 10.46 -0.29
CA ILE A 159 9.08 11.40 0.70
C ILE A 159 8.62 11.00 2.11
N ASP A 160 7.33 10.68 2.32
CA ASP A 160 6.81 10.20 3.61
C ASP A 160 7.57 8.94 4.03
N PHE A 161 7.79 8.00 3.10
CA PHE A 161 8.59 6.79 3.35
C PHE A 161 10.01 7.13 3.82
N CYS A 162 10.69 8.11 3.23
CA CYS A 162 12.02 8.50 3.69
C CYS A 162 12.01 9.14 5.09
N LEU A 163 10.94 9.86 5.44
CA LEU A 163 10.85 10.66 6.67
C LEU A 163 10.26 9.89 7.85
N ASN A 164 9.37 8.92 7.61
CA ASN A 164 8.65 8.20 8.66
C ASN A 164 9.49 7.05 9.25
N PRO A 165 9.15 6.52 10.45
CA PRO A 165 9.83 5.37 11.03
C PRO A 165 9.30 4.01 10.51
N PHE A 166 8.34 3.99 9.58
CA PHE A 166 7.72 2.77 9.09
C PHE A 166 8.70 1.90 8.30
N LEU A 167 8.60 0.58 8.52
CA LEU A 167 9.32 -0.44 7.77
C LEU A 167 8.29 -1.41 7.19
N ILE A 168 8.51 -1.75 5.92
CA ILE A 168 7.63 -2.57 5.12
C ILE A 168 7.70 -4.02 5.62
N LYS A 169 6.54 -4.60 5.90
CA LYS A 169 6.45 -5.96 6.47
C LYS A 169 6.17 -6.98 5.37
N ARG A 170 6.98 -8.04 5.31
CA ARG A 170 6.80 -9.14 4.35
C ARG A 170 5.42 -9.78 4.42
N THR A 171 4.82 -9.81 5.60
CA THR A 171 3.49 -10.38 5.86
C THR A 171 2.40 -9.67 5.07
N ASP A 172 2.60 -8.40 4.72
CA ASP A 172 1.60 -7.55 4.11
C ASP A 172 1.47 -7.80 2.59
N ALA A 173 2.37 -8.60 2.01
CA ALA A 173 2.27 -9.11 0.63
C ALA A 173 0.91 -9.76 0.32
N VAL A 174 0.29 -10.38 1.34
CA VAL A 174 -1.03 -10.99 1.21
C VAL A 174 -2.11 -9.94 0.92
N LEU A 175 -2.03 -8.76 1.54
CA LEU A 175 -2.98 -7.66 1.34
C LEU A 175 -2.71 -6.94 0.02
N ILE A 176 -1.44 -6.83 -0.37
CA ILE A 176 -1.02 -6.35 -1.69
C ILE A 176 -1.63 -7.20 -2.80
N ALA A 177 -1.64 -8.53 -2.65
CA ALA A 177 -2.27 -9.42 -3.62
C ALA A 177 -3.81 -9.38 -3.53
N LEU A 178 -4.38 -9.25 -2.33
CA LEU A 178 -5.82 -9.29 -2.13
C LEU A 178 -6.54 -8.08 -2.73
N LEU A 179 -5.98 -6.88 -2.61
CA LEU A 179 -6.63 -5.64 -3.05
C LEU A 179 -6.95 -5.59 -4.57
N PRO A 180 -6.03 -5.91 -5.50
CA PRO A 180 -6.39 -6.02 -6.91
C PRO A 180 -7.37 -7.16 -7.20
N ALA A 181 -7.42 -8.22 -6.38
CA ALA A 181 -8.44 -9.27 -6.51
C ALA A 181 -9.83 -8.78 -6.13
N ILE A 182 -9.94 -8.01 -5.04
CA ILE A 182 -11.18 -7.32 -4.64
C ILE A 182 -11.63 -6.37 -5.74
N TYR A 183 -10.72 -5.56 -6.27
CA TYR A 183 -11.05 -4.66 -7.37
C TYR A 183 -11.49 -5.39 -8.64
N ALA A 184 -10.85 -6.52 -8.99
CA ALA A 184 -11.25 -7.34 -10.12
C ALA A 184 -12.70 -7.82 -9.98
N VAL A 185 -13.06 -8.38 -8.82
CA VAL A 185 -14.45 -8.79 -8.54
C VAL A 185 -15.40 -7.60 -8.60
N PHE A 186 -15.03 -6.46 -8.00
CA PHE A 186 -15.81 -5.23 -8.08
C PHE A 186 -16.02 -4.77 -9.53
N GLY A 187 -14.99 -4.84 -10.38
CA GLY A 187 -15.06 -4.48 -11.79
C GLY A 187 -16.05 -5.36 -12.56
N TRP A 188 -16.05 -6.67 -12.30
CA TRP A 188 -17.03 -7.59 -12.88
C TRP A 188 -18.45 -7.29 -12.42
N VAL A 189 -18.66 -7.10 -11.12
CA VAL A 189 -19.99 -6.74 -10.59
C VAL A 189 -20.45 -5.43 -11.22
N SER A 190 -19.58 -4.43 -11.28
CA SER A 190 -19.88 -3.11 -11.85
C SER A 190 -20.24 -3.19 -13.34
N TYR A 191 -19.51 -4.00 -14.12
CA TYR A 191 -19.79 -4.27 -15.53
C TYR A 191 -21.23 -4.74 -15.77
N TYR A 192 -21.75 -5.60 -14.91
CA TYR A 192 -23.11 -6.16 -15.03
C TYR A 192 -24.21 -5.33 -14.35
N THR A 193 -23.87 -4.31 -13.56
CA THR A 193 -24.86 -3.62 -12.72
C THR A 193 -25.05 -2.15 -13.06
N TRP A 194 -23.99 -1.37 -13.21
CA TRP A 194 -24.10 0.09 -13.35
C TRP A 194 -23.14 0.72 -14.37
N LEU A 195 -22.32 -0.08 -15.05
CA LEU A 195 -21.40 0.36 -16.10
C LEU A 195 -21.87 0.05 -17.52
N ASP A 196 -23.13 -0.37 -17.71
CA ASP A 196 -23.72 -0.64 -19.03
C ASP A 196 -22.83 -1.53 -19.93
N HIS A 197 -22.24 -2.58 -19.34
CA HIS A 197 -21.32 -3.49 -20.04
C HIS A 197 -20.06 -2.81 -20.61
N VAL A 198 -19.57 -1.77 -19.95
CA VAL A 198 -18.30 -1.10 -20.30
C VAL A 198 -17.24 -1.38 -19.24
N TRP A 199 -16.13 -1.98 -19.66
CA TRP A 199 -14.97 -2.17 -18.78
C TRP A 199 -14.23 -0.84 -18.54
N PRO A 200 -13.79 -0.56 -17.30
CA PRO A 200 -13.04 0.66 -16.99
C PRO A 200 -11.64 0.68 -17.63
N TYR A 201 -11.08 -0.49 -17.92
CA TYR A 201 -9.77 -0.64 -18.57
C TYR A 201 -9.81 -1.72 -19.64
N ASN A 202 -9.10 -1.49 -20.75
CA ASN A 202 -9.03 -2.44 -21.87
C ASN A 202 -8.44 -3.79 -21.46
N PHE A 203 -7.45 -3.81 -20.57
CA PHE A 203 -6.81 -5.04 -20.11
C PHE A 203 -7.67 -5.87 -19.15
N LEU A 204 -8.86 -5.39 -18.76
CA LEU A 204 -9.84 -6.18 -17.99
C LEU A 204 -10.90 -6.84 -18.87
N ARG A 205 -10.93 -6.53 -20.17
CA ARG A 205 -11.93 -7.09 -21.09
C ARG A 205 -11.75 -8.60 -21.24
N MET A 206 -12.88 -9.33 -21.29
CA MET A 206 -12.91 -10.80 -21.38
C MET A 206 -13.11 -11.35 -22.79
N ASP A 207 -13.23 -10.46 -23.77
CA ASP A 207 -13.36 -10.80 -25.19
C ASP A 207 -12.02 -11.19 -25.83
N SER A 208 -10.90 -10.90 -25.18
CA SER A 208 -9.56 -11.23 -25.66
C SER A 208 -9.05 -12.55 -25.09
N ASN A 209 -8.42 -13.38 -25.93
CA ASN A 209 -7.68 -14.57 -25.49
C ASN A 209 -6.51 -14.24 -24.55
N ALA A 210 -6.02 -13.00 -24.56
CA ALA A 210 -4.98 -12.54 -23.65
C ALA A 210 -5.51 -12.17 -22.24
N ALA A 211 -6.83 -12.18 -22.01
CA ALA A 211 -7.42 -11.72 -20.76
C ALA A 211 -6.84 -12.43 -19.52
N PRO A 212 -6.73 -13.77 -19.45
CA PRO A 212 -6.09 -14.42 -18.31
C PRO A 212 -4.65 -13.95 -18.06
N GLY A 213 -3.90 -13.70 -19.15
CA GLY A 213 -2.53 -13.18 -19.08
C GLY A 213 -2.45 -11.81 -18.44
N TRP A 214 -3.40 -10.91 -18.75
CA TRP A 214 -3.47 -9.58 -18.13
C TRP A 214 -3.73 -9.64 -16.62
N TYR A 215 -4.65 -10.48 -16.18
CA TYR A 215 -4.92 -10.66 -14.75
C TYR A 215 -3.67 -11.18 -14.03
N VAL A 216 -3.02 -12.22 -14.56
CA VAL A 216 -1.75 -12.74 -14.01
C VAL A 216 -0.68 -11.65 -13.99
N ALA A 217 -0.50 -10.90 -15.08
CA ALA A 217 0.50 -9.84 -15.17
C ALA A 217 0.28 -8.74 -14.12
N ILE A 218 -0.98 -8.33 -13.88
CA ILE A 218 -1.30 -7.35 -12.84
C ILE A 218 -0.96 -7.89 -11.44
N PHE A 219 -1.34 -9.13 -11.11
CA PHE A 219 -1.00 -9.71 -9.80
C PHE A 219 0.51 -9.83 -9.59
N VAL A 220 1.23 -10.37 -10.58
CA VAL A 220 2.68 -10.50 -10.54
C VAL A 220 3.35 -9.13 -10.44
N GLY A 221 2.85 -8.13 -11.19
CA GLY A 221 3.34 -6.75 -11.11
C GLY A 221 3.24 -6.15 -9.70
N HIS A 222 2.10 -6.32 -9.03
CA HIS A 222 1.93 -5.87 -7.64
C HIS A 222 2.96 -6.53 -6.69
N LEU A 223 3.19 -7.84 -6.83
CA LEU A 223 4.16 -8.56 -6.01
C LEU A 223 5.61 -8.13 -6.31
N ILE A 224 5.96 -7.88 -7.57
CA ILE A 224 7.28 -7.36 -7.97
C ILE A 224 7.51 -5.98 -7.36
N VAL A 225 6.57 -5.05 -7.56
CA VAL A 225 6.67 -3.68 -7.03
C VAL A 225 6.75 -3.70 -5.50
N PHE A 226 5.94 -4.51 -4.82
CA PHE A 226 6.06 -4.69 -3.38
C PHE A 226 7.42 -5.26 -2.97
N GLY A 227 7.96 -6.21 -3.73
CA GLY A 227 9.31 -6.73 -3.54
C GLY A 227 10.37 -5.63 -3.60
N LEU A 228 10.27 -4.69 -4.55
CA LEU A 228 11.17 -3.53 -4.64
C LEU A 228 11.04 -2.61 -3.44
N VAL A 229 9.80 -2.28 -3.03
CA VAL A 229 9.52 -1.46 -1.84
C VAL A 229 10.08 -2.11 -0.57
N LEU A 230 9.98 -3.44 -0.45
CA LEU A 230 10.56 -4.20 0.63
C LEU A 230 12.10 -4.12 0.64
N LEU A 231 12.74 -4.16 -0.53
CA LEU A 231 14.19 -3.98 -0.65
C LEU A 231 14.62 -2.58 -0.21
N LEU A 232 13.90 -1.54 -0.64
CA LEU A 232 14.12 -0.16 -0.19
C LEU A 232 13.95 -0.03 1.32
N SER A 233 12.97 -0.74 1.91
CA SER A 233 12.78 -0.76 3.36
C SER A 233 13.92 -1.42 4.11
N LYS A 234 14.51 -2.49 3.58
CA LYS A 234 15.71 -3.10 4.19
C LYS A 234 16.91 -2.17 4.10
N ALA A 235 17.05 -1.42 3.01
CA ALA A 235 18.10 -0.41 2.89
C ALA A 235 17.88 0.71 3.92
N LYS A 236 16.64 1.20 4.06
CA LYS A 236 16.24 2.19 5.06
C LYS A 236 16.51 1.70 6.49
N GLU A 237 16.20 0.45 6.81
CA GLU A 237 16.46 -0.17 8.11
C GLU A 237 17.94 -0.09 8.50
N LYS A 238 18.85 -0.37 7.57
CA LYS A 238 20.31 -0.25 7.80
C LYS A 238 20.76 1.18 8.11
N ILE A 239 20.08 2.18 7.55
CA ILE A 239 20.37 3.60 7.77
C ILE A 239 19.84 4.07 9.14
N ILE A 240 18.67 3.58 9.55
CA ILE A 240 18.03 3.98 10.82
C ILE A 240 18.60 3.21 12.01
N SER A 241 19.06 1.98 11.80
CA SER A 241 19.63 1.10 12.82
C SER A 241 21.07 0.68 12.45
N PRO A 242 22.05 1.60 12.40
CA PRO A 242 23.45 1.23 12.23
C PRO A 242 23.90 0.45 13.48
N GLU A 243 24.03 -0.87 13.32
CA GLU A 243 24.55 -1.85 14.30
C GLU A 243 23.87 -1.90 15.67
N ARG A 244 22.92 -2.83 15.84
CA ARG A 244 22.90 -3.62 17.08
C ARG A 244 24.04 -4.63 16.94
N PRO A 245 25.07 -4.67 17.82
CA PRO A 245 26.07 -5.73 17.76
C PRO A 245 25.34 -7.06 17.67
N ARG A 246 25.73 -7.93 16.74
CA ARG A 246 25.33 -9.33 16.82
C ARG A 246 25.79 -9.74 18.21
N LEU A 247 24.86 -10.10 19.11
CA LEU A 247 25.26 -10.74 20.36
C LEU A 247 26.10 -11.93 19.92
N SER A 248 27.42 -11.82 20.12
CA SER A 248 28.28 -12.96 20.15
C SER A 248 27.65 -13.90 21.15
N THR A 249 27.34 -15.10 20.67
CA THR A 249 26.99 -16.28 21.44
C THR A 249 27.66 -16.22 22.82
N PRO A 250 26.93 -16.40 23.94
CA PRO A 250 27.59 -16.57 25.22
C PRO A 250 28.58 -17.73 25.06
N LEU A 251 29.86 -17.44 25.32
CA LEU A 251 30.86 -18.47 25.57
C LEU A 251 30.25 -19.41 26.61
N SER A 252 30.13 -20.68 26.24
CA SER A 252 29.76 -21.77 27.12
C SER A 252 30.55 -21.65 28.43
N ASP A 253 29.84 -21.62 29.56
CA ASP A 253 30.43 -21.72 30.88
C ASP A 253 31.31 -22.99 30.96
N PRO A 254 32.51 -22.92 31.56
CA PRO A 254 33.31 -24.11 31.80
C PRO A 254 32.57 -25.02 32.79
N ILE A 255 32.36 -26.26 32.36
CA ILE A 255 31.90 -27.36 33.20
C ILE A 255 32.91 -27.53 34.34
N ASN A 256 32.53 -27.13 35.55
CA ASN A 256 33.21 -27.54 36.77
C ASN A 256 32.86 -29.01 37.02
N ILE A 257 33.83 -29.90 36.75
CA ILE A 257 33.82 -31.26 37.29
C ILE A 257 34.59 -31.19 38.61
N ALA A 258 33.87 -31.40 39.70
CA ALA A 258 34.40 -31.80 41.00
C ALA A 258 33.77 -33.15 41.36
#